data_AF-A0A4X2MC07-F1
#
_entry.id   AF-A0A4X2MC07-F1
#
_cell.length_a   1.000
_cell.length_b   1.000
_cell.length_c   1.000
_cell.angle_alpha   90.00
_cell.angle_beta   90.00
_cell.angle_gamma   90.00
#
_symmetry.space_group_name_H-M   'P 1'
#
loop_
_entity.id
_entity.type
_entity.pdbx_description
1 polymer ?
#
loop_
_entity_poly.entity_id
_entity_poly.type
_entity_poly.pdbx_seq_one_letter_code
_entity_poly.pdbx_strand_id
1 'polypeptide(L)'
;MKAAAAYMLLMLALMPIFNVESTSKKQVDCSGFKKLPPGEAPVCIQIYDPICGSDGNTYSNKCIFCSAVKQSDDRIRFVNFGMC
;
A
#
# COMPACT_ATOMS: atom_id res chain seq x y z
N MET A 1 -35.18 -38.50 1.03
CA MET A 1 -35.38 -37.04 0.89
C MET A 1 -34.89 -36.20 2.08
N LYS A 2 -34.52 -36.77 3.24
CA LYS A 2 -34.05 -35.98 4.41
C LYS A 2 -32.55 -35.66 4.41
N ALA A 3 -31.73 -36.45 3.70
CA ALA A 3 -30.27 -36.27 3.66
C ALA A 3 -29.80 -35.16 2.68
N ALA A 4 -30.57 -34.88 1.62
CA ALA A 4 -30.23 -33.85 0.63
C ALA A 4 -30.30 -32.44 1.23
N ALA A 5 -31.29 -32.16 2.08
CA ALA A 5 -31.42 -30.88 2.77
C ALA A 5 -30.27 -30.65 3.76
N ALA A 6 -29.85 -31.69 4.49
CA ALA A 6 -28.72 -31.61 5.42
C ALA A 6 -27.40 -31.34 4.67
N TYR A 7 -27.19 -31.94 3.50
CA TYR A 7 -26.01 -31.70 2.68
C TYR A 7 -25.99 -30.30 2.05
N MET A 8 -27.14 -29.81 1.59
CA MET A 8 -27.30 -28.45 1.07
C MET A 8 -27.04 -27.40 2.17
N LEU A 9 -27.50 -27.64 3.39
CA LEU A 9 -27.22 -26.78 4.56
C LEU A 9 -25.74 -26.83 4.97
N LEU A 10 -25.10 -28.00 4.87
CA LEU A 10 -23.66 -28.14 5.16
C LEU A 10 -22.79 -27.38 4.15
N MET A 11 -23.16 -27.38 2.88
CA MET A 11 -22.45 -26.65 1.83
C MET A 11 -22.60 -25.13 1.97
N LEU A 12 -23.80 -24.63 2.31
CA LEU A 12 -24.03 -23.20 2.55
C LEU A 12 -23.25 -22.67 3.77
N ALA A 13 -23.01 -23.51 4.78
CA ALA A 13 -22.22 -23.17 5.96
C ALA A 13 -20.70 -23.15 5.72
N LEU A 14 -20.21 -23.75 4.63
CA LEU A 14 -18.78 -23.75 4.25
C LEU A 14 -18.43 -22.67 3.21
N MET A 15 -19.42 -22.03 2.59
CA MET A 15 -19.21 -20.95 1.61
C MET A 15 -18.65 -19.62 2.18
N PRO A 16 -18.69 -19.29 3.49
CA PRO A 16 -18.07 -18.07 3.99
C PRO A 16 -16.70 -18.31 4.64
N ILE A 17 -15.94 -19.35 4.26
CA ILE A 17 -14.55 -19.53 4.73
C ILE A 17 -13.56 -18.65 3.94
N PHE A 18 -13.91 -18.24 2.71
CA PHE A 18 -13.15 -17.17 2.05
C PHE A 18 -13.71 -15.81 2.44
N ASN A 19 -13.52 -15.45 3.72
CA ASN A 19 -13.22 -14.06 4.04
C ASN A 19 -11.90 -13.72 3.32
N VAL A 20 -11.97 -13.47 2.01
CA VAL A 20 -10.99 -12.66 1.31
C VAL A 20 -11.19 -11.24 1.84
N GLU A 21 -10.72 -11.02 3.06
CA GLU A 21 -10.26 -9.71 3.48
C GLU A 21 -8.87 -9.51 2.86
N SER A 22 -8.80 -9.64 1.54
CA SER A 22 -7.72 -9.03 0.79
C SER A 22 -8.07 -7.56 0.64
N THR A 23 -8.20 -6.85 1.77
CA THR A 23 -7.67 -5.50 1.79
C THR A 23 -6.17 -5.68 1.67
N SER A 24 -5.71 -5.90 0.43
CA SER A 24 -4.31 -5.71 0.10
C SER A 24 -4.03 -4.28 0.51
N LYS A 25 -3.45 -4.08 1.71
CA LYS A 25 -2.97 -2.80 2.17
C LYS A 25 -1.96 -2.39 1.10
N LYS A 26 -2.41 -1.55 0.17
CA LYS A 26 -1.64 -1.04 -0.95
C LYS A 26 -0.58 -0.13 -0.35
N GLN A 27 0.52 -0.72 0.13
CA GLN A 27 1.64 -0.02 0.74
C GLN A 27 2.71 0.26 -0.31
N VAL A 28 3.49 1.31 -0.10
CA VAL A 28 4.62 1.67 -0.98
C VAL A 28 5.90 1.13 -0.34
N ASP A 29 6.53 0.16 -0.99
CA ASP A 29 7.81 -0.40 -0.52
C ASP A 29 8.99 0.53 -0.86
N CYS A 30 9.62 1.08 0.18
CA CYS A 30 10.79 1.94 0.11
C CYS A 30 12.10 1.25 0.54
N SER A 31 12.10 -0.08 0.71
CA SER A 31 13.27 -0.82 1.20
C SER A 31 14.50 -0.71 0.28
N GLY A 32 14.29 -0.49 -1.02
CA GLY A 32 15.36 -0.27 -2.00
C GLY A 32 15.95 1.14 -2.02
N PHE A 33 15.44 2.08 -1.22
CA PHE A 33 15.89 3.46 -1.21
C PHE A 33 16.85 3.71 -0.05
N LYS A 34 17.87 4.54 -0.30
CA LYS A 34 18.86 4.96 0.70
C LYS A 34 18.72 6.45 0.97
N LYS A 35 19.13 6.87 2.17
CA LYS A 35 19.27 8.30 2.50
C LYS A 35 20.42 8.88 1.67
N LEU A 36 20.18 10.01 1.01
CA LEU A 36 21.20 10.71 0.24
C LEU A 36 22.03 11.64 1.14
N PRO A 37 23.29 11.94 0.77
CA PRO A 37 24.08 12.99 1.41
C PRO A 37 23.40 14.37 1.36
N PRO A 38 23.72 15.28 2.30
CA PRO A 38 23.21 16.64 2.27
C PRO A 38 23.60 17.35 0.97
N GLY A 39 22.63 18.02 0.33
CA GLY A 39 22.84 18.76 -0.93
C GLY A 39 22.67 17.92 -2.19
N GLU A 40 22.41 16.61 -2.08
CA GLU A 40 22.09 15.75 -3.22
C GLU A 40 20.58 15.53 -3.37
N ALA A 41 20.12 15.47 -4.62
CA ALA A 41 18.73 15.21 -4.97
C ALA A 41 18.58 13.80 -5.58
N PRO A 42 17.45 13.10 -5.37
CA PRO A 42 17.22 11.78 -5.95
C PRO A 42 17.08 11.87 -7.48
N VAL A 43 17.74 10.95 -8.19
CA VAL A 43 17.52 10.78 -9.64
C VAL A 43 16.28 9.93 -9.85
N CYS A 44 15.20 10.58 -10.27
CA CYS A 44 13.90 9.93 -10.50
C CYS A 44 13.42 10.15 -11.93
N ILE A 45 12.81 9.11 -12.51
CA ILE A 45 12.04 9.26 -13.76
C ILE A 45 10.84 10.17 -13.52
N GLN A 46 10.49 10.98 -14.51
CA GLN A 46 9.37 11.92 -14.45
C GLN A 46 8.05 11.22 -14.82
N ILE A 47 7.64 10.26 -13.98
CA ILE A 47 6.31 9.65 -14.04
C ILE A 47 5.45 10.31 -12.98
N TYR A 48 4.21 10.64 -13.33
CA TYR A 48 3.22 11.15 -12.39
C TYR A 48 2.33 10.01 -11.90
N ASP A 49 2.55 9.59 -10.66
CA ASP A 49 1.80 8.55 -9.94
C ASP A 49 1.70 8.99 -8.46
N PRO A 50 0.80 9.94 -8.14
CA PRO A 50 0.85 10.70 -6.90
C PRO A 50 0.61 9.81 -5.66
N ILE A 51 1.27 10.15 -4.56
CA ILE A 51 1.18 9.46 -3.27
C ILE A 51 1.00 10.49 -2.15
N CYS A 52 0.02 10.29 -1.29
CA CYS A 52 -0.16 11.08 -0.07
C CYS A 52 0.68 10.51 1.09
N GLY A 53 1.52 11.37 1.68
CA GLY A 53 2.30 11.07 2.88
C GLY A 53 1.60 11.48 4.17
N SER A 54 1.99 10.89 5.29
CA SER A 54 1.45 11.19 6.62
C SER A 54 1.81 12.58 7.14
N ASP A 55 2.70 13.28 6.44
CA ASP A 55 3.05 14.67 6.64
C ASP A 55 2.12 15.65 5.89
N GLY A 56 1.10 15.13 5.19
CA GLY A 56 0.13 15.92 4.43
C GLY A 56 0.63 16.38 3.06
N ASN A 57 1.82 15.95 2.64
CA ASN A 57 2.39 16.30 1.35
C ASN A 57 2.03 15.27 0.27
N THR A 58 1.74 15.76 -0.94
CA THR A 58 1.62 14.92 -2.13
C THR A 58 2.97 14.77 -2.81
N TYR A 59 3.39 13.53 -3.02
CA TYR A 59 4.62 13.17 -3.70
C TYR A 59 4.28 12.72 -5.12
N SER A 60 4.94 13.29 -6.13
CA SER A 60 4.58 13.07 -7.54
C SER A 60 4.74 11.63 -8.02
N ASN A 61 5.59 10.84 -7.38
CA ASN A 61 5.74 9.40 -7.61
C ASN A 61 6.44 8.69 -6.45
N LYS A 62 6.50 7.36 -6.55
CA LYS A 62 7.19 6.47 -5.60
C LYS A 62 8.64 6.87 -5.32
N CYS A 63 9.40 7.31 -6.32
CA CYS A 63 10.81 7.64 -6.13
C CYS A 63 10.98 8.89 -5.26
N ILE A 64 10.19 9.93 -5.53
CA ILE A 64 10.17 11.16 -4.74
C ILE A 64 9.65 10.90 -3.33
N PHE A 65 8.58 10.11 -3.20
CA PHE A 65 8.05 9.66 -1.90
C PHE A 65 9.10 8.92 -1.06
N CYS A 66 9.69 7.85 -1.60
CA CYS A 66 10.65 7.04 -0.85
C CYS A 66 11.94 7.78 -0.52
N SER A 67 12.38 8.71 -1.37
CA SER A 67 13.50 9.60 -1.03
C SER A 67 13.17 10.46 0.18
N ALA A 68 11.99 11.07 0.22
CA ALA A 68 11.56 11.87 1.37
C ALA A 68 11.43 11.02 2.65
N VAL A 69 10.85 9.82 2.54
CA VAL A 69 10.78 8.85 3.65
C VAL A 69 12.18 8.61 4.24
N LYS A 70 13.18 8.29 3.41
CA LYS A 70 14.56 8.05 3.88
C LYS A 70 15.27 9.30 4.39
N GLN A 71 15.05 10.46 3.78
CA GLN A 71 15.57 11.72 4.27
C GLN A 71 14.97 12.10 5.64
N SER A 72 13.72 11.71 5.88
CA SER A 72 13.02 11.91 7.15
C SER A 72 13.35 10.86 8.23
N ASP A 73 14.28 9.94 7.98
CA ASP A 73 14.56 8.79 8.86
C ASP A 73 13.29 7.93 9.11
N ASP A 74 12.59 7.59 8.01
CA ASP A 74 11.39 6.75 7.98
C ASP A 74 10.20 7.29 8.82
N ARG A 75 10.15 8.60 9.08
CA ARG A 75 9.05 9.26 9.81
C ARG A 75 7.79 9.45 8.95
N ILE A 76 7.95 9.69 7.65
CA ILE A 76 6.84 9.82 6.71
C ILE A 76 6.30 8.42 6.39
N ARG A 77 4.99 8.23 6.55
CA ARG A 77 4.28 6.99 6.24
C ARG A 77 3.36 7.18 5.04
N PHE A 78 3.09 6.10 4.33
CA PHE A 78 2.09 6.08 3.26
C PHE A 78 0.69 6.24 3.85
N VAL A 79 -0.15 7.08 3.22
CA VAL A 79 -1.57 7.23 3.56
C VAL A 79 -2.44 6.64 2.46
N ASN A 80 -2.36 7.19 1.24
CA ASN A 80 -3.11 6.73 0.07
C ASN A 80 -2.38 7.05 -1.24
N PHE A 81 -2.75 6.36 -2.32
CA PHE A 81 -2.43 6.81 -3.67
C PHE A 81 -3.33 7.99 -4.05
N GLY A 82 -2.84 8.90 -4.89
CA GLY A 82 -3.48 10.16 -5.18
C GLY A 82 -2.87 11.34 -4.44
N MET A 83 -3.51 12.49 -4.59
CA MET A 83 -3.18 13.67 -3.79
C MET A 83 -3.63 13.47 -2.33
N CYS A 84 -2.96 14.15 -1.41
CA CYS A 84 -3.60 14.61 -0.19
C CYS A 84 -4.58 15.76 -0.56
#